data_AF-K1S6P5-F1
#
_entry.id   AF-K1S6P5-F1
#
_cell.length_a   1.000
_cell.length_b   1.000
_cell.length_c   1.000
_cell.angle_alpha   90.00
_cell.angle_beta   90.00
_cell.angle_gamma   90.00
#
_symmetry.space_group_name_H-M   'P 1'
#
loop_
_entity.id
_entity.type
_entity.pdbx_description
1 polymer ?
#
loop_
_entity_poly.entity_id
_entity_poly.type
_entity_poly.pdbx_seq_one_letter_code
_entity_poly.pdbx_strand_id
1 'polypeptide(L)' 'GVDLIVFTGGVGENSPETRKEVCEGLEFMGVHFDRKINEGLRGENKIISAADSKVKVAVVPTNEELVIATDTYEIVNK' A
#
# COMPACT_ATOMS: atom_id res chain seq x y z
N GLY A 1 7.25 10.69 -12.96
CA GLY A 1 5.90 10.67 -12.34
C GLY A 1 5.79 9.46 -11.43
N VAL A 2 4.69 9.32 -10.71
CA VAL A 2 4.37 8.15 -9.87
C VAL A 2 2.99 7.66 -10.30
N ASP A 3 2.82 6.34 -10.46
CA ASP A 3 1.52 5.75 -10.83
C ASP A 3 0.81 5.14 -9.60
N LEU A 4 1.58 4.60 -8.65
CA LEU A 4 1.08 3.90 -7.47
C LEU A 4 2.02 4.10 -6.27
N ILE A 5 1.42 4.33 -5.10
CA ILE A 5 2.08 4.29 -3.79
C ILE A 5 1.54 3.08 -3.03
N VAL A 6 2.42 2.24 -2.48
CA VAL A 6 2.04 1.04 -1.72
C VAL A 6 2.49 1.18 -0.27
N PHE A 7 1.56 0.92 0.65
CA PHE A 7 1.84 0.71 2.06
C PHE A 7 1.83 -0.79 2.37
N THR A 8 2.92 -1.24 2.99
CA THR A 8 3.14 -2.65 3.35
C THR A 8 3.97 -2.70 4.65
N GLY A 9 4.18 -3.89 5.20
CA GLY A 9 4.88 -4.11 6.47
C GLY A 9 4.06 -3.65 7.69
N GLY A 10 4.63 -3.84 8.88
CA GLY A 10 3.90 -3.66 10.15
C GLY A 10 3.14 -2.34 10.27
N VAL A 11 3.82 -1.20 10.10
CA VAL A 11 3.20 0.13 10.23
C VAL A 11 2.31 0.46 9.03
N GLY A 12 2.79 0.22 7.81
CA GLY A 12 2.07 0.55 6.58
C GLY A 12 0.73 -0.17 6.49
N GLU A 13 0.67 -1.41 6.93
CA GLU A 13 -0.56 -2.22 6.90
C GLU A 13 -1.53 -1.86 8.02
N ASN A 14 -1.03 -1.50 9.21
CA ASN A 14 -1.83 -1.46 10.43
C ASN A 14 -2.06 -0.07 11.03
N SER A 15 -1.45 0.98 10.48
CA SER A 15 -1.61 2.35 10.93
C SER A 15 -2.36 3.21 9.89
N PRO A 16 -3.71 3.21 9.90
CA PRO A 16 -4.51 4.12 9.08
C PRO A 16 -4.09 5.58 9.20
N GLU A 17 -3.71 6.02 10.40
CA GLU A 17 -3.35 7.42 10.64
C GLU A 17 -2.01 7.78 10.00
N THR A 18 -1.00 6.90 10.08
CA THR A 18 0.26 7.13 9.39
C THR A 18 0.04 7.22 7.88
N ARG A 19 -0.80 6.35 7.29
CA ARG A 19 -1.10 6.42 5.85
C ARG A 19 -1.76 7.75 5.47
N LYS A 20 -2.71 8.20 6.30
CA LYS A 20 -3.39 9.48 6.10
C LYS A 20 -2.41 10.66 6.19
N GLU A 21 -1.57 10.71 7.21
CA GLU A 21 -0.58 11.79 7.41
C GLU A 21 0.43 11.83 6.26
N VAL A 22 0.90 10.68 5.79
CA VAL A 22 1.84 10.59 4.65
C VAL A 22 1.19 11.05 3.34
N CYS A 23 -0.09 10.76 3.14
CA CYS A 23 -0.80 11.15 1.93
C CYS A 23 -1.33 12.59 1.95
N GLU A 24 -1.41 13.22 3.12
CA GLU A 24 -1.84 14.62 3.26
C GLU A 24 -0.81 15.57 2.62
N GLY A 25 -1.27 16.44 1.73
CA GLY A 25 -0.39 17.36 1.01
C GLY A 25 0.20 16.79 -0.29
N LEU A 26 -0.12 15.55 -0.68
CA LEU A 26 0.32 14.97 -1.95
C LEU A 26 -0.63 15.25 -3.13
N GLU A 27 -1.62 16.13 -2.96
CA GLU A 27 -2.60 16.49 -3.99
C GLU A 27 -1.92 17.11 -5.22
N PHE A 28 -0.82 17.86 -5.03
CA PHE A 28 -0.03 18.41 -6.13
C PHE A 28 0.59 17.34 -7.04
N MET A 29 0.76 16.12 -6.51
CA MET A 29 1.23 14.96 -7.28
C MET A 29 0.07 14.18 -7.93
N GLY A 30 -1.18 14.53 -7.63
CA GLY A 30 -2.38 13.86 -8.11
C GLY A 30 -2.88 12.72 -7.21
N VAL A 31 -2.49 12.71 -5.93
CA VAL A 31 -3.05 11.80 -4.91
C VAL A 31 -4.33 12.42 -4.33
N HIS A 32 -5.46 11.80 -4.60
CA HIS A 32 -6.72 12.06 -3.90
C HIS A 32 -6.97 10.90 -2.93
N PHE A 33 -6.62 11.10 -1.65
CA PHE A 33 -6.72 10.07 -0.62
C PHE A 33 -8.15 9.91 -0.09
N ASP A 34 -8.65 8.67 0.00
CA ASP A 34 -9.99 8.39 0.55
C ASP A 34 -9.88 7.99 2.03
N ARG A 35 -10.14 8.97 2.90
CA ARG A 35 -10.09 8.79 4.35
C ARG A 35 -11.07 7.74 4.86
N LYS A 36 -12.24 7.58 4.21
CA LYS A 36 -13.27 6.63 4.65
C LYS A 36 -12.89 5.20 4.33
N ILE A 37 -12.32 4.96 3.14
CA ILE A 37 -11.85 3.62 2.77
C ILE A 37 -10.66 3.20 3.65
N ASN A 38 -9.82 4.16 4.02
CA ASN A 38 -8.66 3.92 4.88
C ASN A 38 -9.01 3.66 6.35
N GLU A 39 -10.11 4.23 6.86
CA GLU A 39 -10.49 4.18 8.27
C GLU A 39 -10.68 2.73 8.76
N GLY A 40 -10.02 2.37 9.86
CA GLY A 40 -10.08 1.02 10.44
C GLY A 40 -9.42 -0.10 9.63
N LEU A 41 -8.94 0.17 8.40
CA LEU A 41 -8.35 -0.83 7.53
C LEU A 41 -6.99 -1.32 8.07
N ARG A 42 -6.87 -2.64 8.24
CA ARG A 42 -5.64 -3.29 8.75
C ARG A 42 -5.38 -4.61 8.03
N GLY A 43 -4.17 -4.80 7.53
CA GLY A 43 -3.73 -6.10 7.00
C GLY A 43 -4.55 -6.64 5.82
N GLU A 44 -5.15 -5.75 5.01
CA GLU A 44 -5.98 -6.13 3.87
C GLU A 44 -5.49 -5.48 2.57
N ASN A 45 -5.58 -6.23 1.46
CA ASN A 45 -5.34 -5.70 0.12
C ASN A 45 -6.44 -4.71 -0.27
N LYS A 46 -6.11 -3.42 -0.37
CA LYS A 46 -7.12 -2.39 -0.65
C LYS A 46 -6.53 -1.18 -1.36
N ILE A 47 -7.24 -0.67 -2.37
CA ILE A 47 -6.99 0.68 -2.90
C ILE A 47 -7.67 1.69 -1.97
N ILE A 48 -6.89 2.64 -1.44
CA ILE A 48 -7.32 3.68 -0.49
C ILE A 48 -7.25 5.10 -1.07
N SER A 49 -6.97 5.23 -2.37
CA SER A 49 -7.18 6.47 -3.12
C SER A 49 -8.59 6.51 -3.72
N ALA A 50 -9.14 7.71 -3.87
CA ALA A 50 -10.40 7.93 -4.57
C ALA A 50 -10.34 7.44 -6.04
N ALA A 51 -11.51 7.17 -6.63
CA ALA A 51 -11.60 6.62 -7.99
C ALA A 51 -10.98 7.54 -9.05
N ASP A 52 -11.13 8.86 -8.87
CA ASP A 52 -10.61 9.93 -9.71
C ASP A 52 -9.14 10.29 -9.43
N SER A 53 -8.54 9.74 -8.38
CA SER A 53 -7.12 9.93 -8.07
C SER A 53 -6.25 9.47 -9.24
N LYS A 54 -5.36 10.36 -9.72
CA LYS A 54 -4.42 10.07 -10.81
C LYS A 54 -3.32 9.12 -10.36
N VAL A 55 -2.82 9.30 -9.13
CA VAL A 55 -1.90 8.38 -8.49
C VAL A 55 -2.71 7.45 -7.60
N LYS A 56 -2.58 6.14 -7.77
CA LYS A 56 -3.25 5.18 -6.88
C LYS A 56 -2.49 5.04 -5.56
N VAL A 57 -3.22 4.76 -4.49
CA VAL A 57 -2.65 4.45 -3.18
C VAL A 57 -3.23 3.13 -2.72
N ALA A 58 -2.39 2.19 -2.31
CA ALA A 58 -2.80 0.85 -1.91
C ALA A 58 -2.21 0.44 -0.57
N VAL A 59 -2.93 -0.39 0.18
CA VAL A 59 -2.39 -1.27 1.20
C VAL A 59 -2.23 -2.65 0.59
N VAL A 60 -1.04 -3.24 0.69
CA VAL A 60 -0.74 -4.59 0.23
C VAL A 60 0.02 -5.30 1.35
N PRO A 61 -0.63 -6.24 2.07
CA PRO A 61 0.04 -6.99 3.12
C PRO A 61 1.22 -7.79 2.56
N THR A 62 2.38 -7.66 3.18
CA THR A 62 3.54 -8.46 2.82
C THR A 62 3.41 -9.87 3.37
N ASN A 63 3.98 -10.85 2.67
CA ASN A 63 4.21 -12.19 3.19
C ASN A 63 5.68 -12.51 2.98
N GLU A 64 6.48 -12.21 4.00
CA GLU A 64 7.94 -12.32 3.94
C GLU A 64 8.37 -13.78 3.77
N GLU A 65 7.69 -14.71 4.45
CA GLU A 65 7.95 -16.14 4.35
C GLU A 65 7.70 -16.67 2.93
N LEU A 66 6.64 -16.20 2.27
CA LEU A 66 6.35 -16.59 0.89
C LEU A 66 7.42 -16.09 -0.07
N VAL A 67 7.89 -14.85 0.07
CA VAL A 67 8.98 -14.32 -0.76
C VAL A 67 10.24 -15.18 -0.60
N ILE A 68 10.64 -15.49 0.64
CA ILE A 68 11.80 -16.35 0.92
C ILE A 68 11.61 -17.74 0.29
N ALA A 69 10.42 -18.34 0.44
CA ALA A 69 10.13 -19.67 -0.10
C ALA A 69 10.16 -19.67 -1.64
N THR A 70 9.58 -18.66 -2.29
CA THR A 70 9.58 -18.49 -3.75
C THR A 70 11.01 -18.33 -4.26
N ASP A 71 11.80 -17.43 -3.68
CA ASP A 71 13.19 -17.21 -4.09
C ASP A 71 14.03 -18.47 -3.91
N THR A 72 13.86 -19.18 -2.79
CA THR A 72 14.54 -20.46 -2.53
C THR A 72 14.17 -21.50 -3.58
N TYR A 73 12.89 -21.65 -3.91
CA TYR A 73 12.40 -22.57 -4.93
C TYR A 73 13.00 -22.23 -6.30
N GLU A 74 13.00 -20.96 -6.69
CA GLU A 74 13.56 -20.53 -7.98
C GLU A 74 15.07 -20.76 -8.08
N ILE A 75 15.82 -20.56 -6.99
CA ILE A 75 17.27 -20.78 -6.97
C ILE A 75 17.61 -22.28 -7.02
N VAL A 76 16.88 -23.12 -6.29
CA VAL A 76 17.15 -24.57 -6.22
C VAL A 76 16.72 -25.31 -7.50
N ASN A 77 15.76 -24.79 -8.25
CA ASN A 77 15.28 -25.39 -9.51
C ASN A 77 15.92 -24.78 -10.78
N LYS A 78 16.96 -23.96 -10.64
CA LYS A 78 17.84 -23.55 -11.74
C LYS A 78 18.95 -24.57 -11.95
#